data_AF-A0A2H9L6K8-F1
#
_entry.id   AF-A0A2H9L6K8-F1
#
_cell.length_a   1.000
_cell.length_b   1.000
_cell.length_c   1.000
_cell.angle_alpha   90.00
_cell.angle_beta   90.00
_cell.angle_gamma   90.00
#
_symmetry.space_group_name_H-M   'P 1'
#
loop_
_entity.id
_entity.type
_entity.pdbx_description
1 polymer ?
#
loop_
_entity_poly.entity_id
_entity_poly.type
_entity_poly.pdbx_seq_one_letter_code
_entity_poly.pdbx_strand_id
1 'polypeptide(L)' 'MAAFTSKPAQRQKVIVCIGECNEAEYWLDLCSAIEILDRENHDRFANQLIAIRKQLFNLLTIITKSC' A
#
# COMPACT_ATOMS: atom_id res chain seq x y z
N MET A 1 -8.92 4.52 18.94
CA MET A 1 -7.51 4.09 18.75
C MET A 1 -7.25 2.62 19.15
N ALA A 2 -8.25 1.73 19.18
CA ALA A 2 -8.07 0.31 19.54
C ALA A 2 -7.27 -0.53 18.51
N ALA A 3 -6.89 0.10 17.39
CA ALA A 3 -6.26 -0.50 16.22
C ALA A 3 -4.78 -0.89 16.40
N PHE A 4 -4.10 -0.36 17.42
CA PHE A 4 -2.65 -0.47 17.61
C PHE A 4 -2.27 -1.10 18.97
N THR A 5 -3.22 -1.77 19.62
CA THR A 5 -3.12 -2.21 21.02
C THR A 5 -2.22 -3.43 21.24
N SER A 6 -1.90 -4.20 20.20
CA SER A 6 -1.01 -5.36 20.28
C SER A 6 -0.18 -5.52 19.01
N LYS A 7 1.03 -6.09 19.11
CA LYS A 7 1.87 -6.37 17.94
C LYS A 7 1.16 -7.19 16.85
N PRO A 8 0.36 -8.24 17.17
CA PRO A 8 -0.43 -8.93 16.17
C PRO A 8 -1.44 -8.02 15.45
N ALA A 9 -2.14 -7.15 16.18
CA ALA A 9 -3.07 -6.20 15.59
C ALA A 9 -2.34 -5.20 14.67
N GLN A 10 -1.19 -4.68 15.10
CA GLN A 10 -0.35 -3.79 14.30
C GLN A 10 0.10 -4.48 13.00
N ARG A 11 0.62 -5.71 13.09
CA ARG A 11 1.03 -6.52 11.94
C ARG A 11 -0.12 -6.71 10.97
N GLN A 12 -1.29 -7.14 11.46
CA GLN A 12 -2.46 -7.37 10.62
C GLN A 12 -2.88 -6.10 9.88
N LYS A 13 -2.86 -4.94 10.55
CA LYS A 13 -3.21 -3.67 9.91
C LYS A 13 -2.24 -3.28 8.81
N VAL A 14 -0.94 -3.44 9.02
CA VAL A 14 0.06 -3.14 7.98
C VAL A 14 -0.10 -4.10 6.79
N ILE A 15 -0.39 -5.38 7.03
CA ILE A 15 -0.69 -6.35 5.96
C ILE A 15 -1.92 -5.93 5.16
N VAL A 16 -2.99 -5.50 5.83
CA VAL A 16 -4.19 -4.96 5.15
C VAL A 16 -3.81 -3.76 4.28
N CYS A 17 -3.09 -2.77 4.81
CA CYS A 17 -2.66 -1.61 4.03
C CYS A 17 -1.81 -1.98 2.79
N ILE A 18 -0.99 -3.03 2.87
CA ILE A 18 -0.25 -3.54 1.70
C ILE A 18 -1.22 -4.12 0.66
N GLY A 19 -2.23 -4.87 1.10
CA GLY A 19 -3.30 -5.37 0.23
C GLY A 19 -4.06 -4.26 -0.48
N GLU A 20 -4.47 -3.23 0.26
CA GLU A 20 -5.15 -2.04 -0.29
C GLU A 20 -4.28 -1.31 -1.33
N CYS A 21 -2.95 -1.27 -1.14
CA CYS A 21 -2.04 -0.69 -2.14
C CYS A 21 -2.01 -1.51 -3.44
N ASN A 22 -2.12 -2.84 -3.37
CA ASN A 22 -2.19 -3.70 -4.54
C ASN A 22 -3.53 -3.51 -5.27
N GLU A 23 -4.63 -3.40 -4.53
CA GLU A 23 -5.95 -3.13 -5.12
C GLU A 23 -6.00 -1.74 -5.76
N ALA A 24 -5.42 -0.72 -5.12
CA ALA A 24 -5.30 0.61 -5.71
C ALA A 24 -4.50 0.62 -7.02
N GLU A 25 -3.43 -0.18 -7.11
CA GLU A 25 -2.65 -0.35 -8.35
C GLU A 25 -3.48 -1.00 -9.45
N TYR A 26 -4.26 -2.04 -9.14
CA TYR A 26 -5.20 -2.65 -10.09
C TYR A 26 -6.20 -1.62 -10.66
N TRP A 27 -6.80 -0.81 -9.80
CA TRP A 27 -7.75 0.23 -10.24
C TRP A 27 -7.07 1.32 -11.05
N LEU A 28 -5.83 1.69 -10.70
CA LEU A 28 -5.04 2.65 -11.43
C LEU A 28 -4.76 2.17 -12.87
N ASP A 29 -4.36 0.91 -13.02
CA ASP A 29 -4.12 0.27 -14.31
C ASP A 29 -5.39 0.19 -15.15
N LEU A 30 -6.53 -0.18 -14.53
CA LEU A 30 -7.82 -0.18 -15.21
C LEU A 30 -8.18 1.21 -15.73
N CYS A 31 -8.07 2.25 -14.89
CA CYS A 31 -8.37 3.63 -15.27
C CYS A 31 -7.52 4.13 -16.44
N SER A 32 -6.25 3.71 -16.52
CA SER A 32 -5.40 4.01 -17.68
C SER A 32 -5.82 3.22 -18.92
N ALA A 33 -6.18 1.94 -18.76
CA ALA A 33 -6.62 1.08 -19.87
C ALA A 33 -7.92 1.55 -20.52
N ILE A 34 -8.81 2.19 -19.76
CA ILE A 34 -10.07 2.78 -20.27
C ILE A 34 -9.95 4.28 -20.58
N GLU A 35 -8.73 4.80 -20.69
CA GLU A 35 -8.41 6.17 -21.09
C GLU A 35 -9.03 7.27 -20.21
N ILE A 36 -9.44 6.95 -18.98
CA ILE A 36 -9.85 7.94 -17.97
C ILE A 36 -8.62 8.70 -17.43
N LEU A 37 -7.48 8.01 -17.37
CA LEU A 37 -6.24 8.54 -16.83
C LEU A 37 -5.16 8.57 -17.91
N ASP A 38 -4.57 9.75 -18.13
CA ASP A 38 -3.42 9.87 -19.02
C ASP A 38 -2.18 9.17 -18.44
N ARG A 39 -1.21 8.89 -19.31
CA ARG A 39 0.00 8.16 -18.95
C ARG A 39 0.85 8.88 -17.91
N GLU A 40 0.92 10.21 -17.98
CA GLU A 40 1.73 11.01 -17.05
C GLU A 40 1.19 10.90 -15.62
N ASN A 41 -0.14 11.04 -15.45
CA ASN A 41 -0.77 10.92 -14.15
C ASN A 41 -0.78 9.47 -13.66
N HIS A 42 -0.93 8.48 -14.55
CA HIS A 42 -0.77 7.06 -14.21
C HIS A 42 0.63 6.80 -13.62
N ASP A 43 1.68 7.15 -14.35
CA ASP A 43 3.07 6.95 -13.91
C ASP A 43 3.34 7.67 -12.58
N ARG A 44 2.80 8.89 -12.41
CA ARG A 44 2.94 9.64 -11.15
C ARG A 44 2.29 8.92 -9.97
N PHE A 45 1.05 8.44 -10.12
CA PHE A 45 0.34 7.75 -9.05
C PHE A 45 0.93 6.37 -8.77
N ALA A 46 1.36 5.63 -9.80
CA ALA A 46 2.00 4.33 -9.67
C ALA A 46 3.29 4.44 -8.86
N ASN A 47 4.13 5.44 -9.16
CA ASN A 47 5.36 5.70 -8.41
C ASN A 47 5.10 6.03 -6.93
N GLN A 48 4.03 6.77 -6.63
CA GLN A 48 3.63 7.05 -5.25
C GLN A 48 3.17 5.78 -4.52
N LEU A 49 2.35 4.94 -5.16
CA LEU A 49 1.92 3.65 -4.59
C LEU A 49 3.09 2.72 -4.32
N ILE A 50 4.07 2.65 -5.23
CA ILE A 50 5.30 1.88 -5.04
C ILE A 50 6.08 2.39 -3.82
N ALA A 51 6.22 3.70 -3.65
CA ALA A 51 6.90 4.29 -2.50
C ALA A 51 6.20 3.97 -1.17
N ILE A 52 4.87 4.11 -1.13
CA ILE A 52 4.05 3.78 0.05
C ILE A 52 4.20 2.30 0.42
N ARG A 53 4.10 1.41 -0.57
CA ARG A 53 4.22 -0.05 -0.34
C ARG A 53 5.59 -0.44 0.21
N LYS A 54 6.67 0.18 -0.30
CA LYS A 54 8.04 0.01 0.26
C LYS A 54 8.11 0.43 1.73
N GLN A 55 7.51 1.57 2.07
CA GLN A 55 7.45 2.04 3.47
C GLN A 55 6.65 1.09 4.35
N LEU A 56 5.54 0.54 3.87
CA LEU A 56 4.74 -0.45 4.59
C LEU A 56 5.50 -1.78 4.81
N PHE A 57 6.25 -2.27 3.83
CA PHE A 57 7.11 -3.44 4.01
C PHE A 57 8.22 -3.21 5.05
N ASN A 58 8.83 -2.02 5.04
CA ASN A 58 9.80 -1.65 6.07
C ASN A 58 9.16 -1.61 7.46
N LEU A 59 7.97 -1.01 7.58
CA LEU A 59 7.21 -0.98 8.83
C LEU A 59 6.83 -2.38 9.33
N LEU A 60 6.37 -3.25 8.43
CA LEU A 60 6.07 -4.65 8.74
C LEU A 60 7.31 -5.38 9.27
N THR A 61 8.47 -5.12 8.67
CA THR A 61 9.75 -5.68 9.11
C THR A 61 10.12 -5.20 10.50
N ILE A 62 9.95 -3.91 10.81
CA ILE A 62 10.22 -3.33 12.13
C ILE A 62 9.33 -3.97 13.20
N ILE A 63 8.02 -4.09 12.93
CA ILE A 63 7.05 -4.71 13.84
C ILE A 63 7.41 -6.17 14.12
N THR A 64 7.85 -6.90 13.09
CA THR A 64 8.16 -8.34 13.18
C THR A 64 9.50 -8.60 13.88
N LYS A 65 10.55 -7.82 13.59
CA LYS A 65 11.88 -7.96 14.22
C LYS A 65 11.93 -7.55 15.69
N SER A 66 10.98 -6.76 16.14
CA SER A 66 10.91 -6.32 17.54
C SER A 66 10.37 -7.39 18.49
N CYS A 67 9.99 -8.58 17.98
CA CYS A 67 9.52 -9.75 18.73
C CYS A 67 10.66 -10.74 18.98
#